data_AF-A0AAV0C4W9-F1
#
_entry.id   AF-A0AAV0C4W9-F1
#
_cell.length_a   1.000
_cell.length_b   1.000
_cell.length_c   1.000
_cell.angle_alpha   90.00
_cell.angle_beta   90.00
_cell.angle_gamma   90.00
#
_symmetry.space_group_name_H-M   'P 1'
#
loop_
_entity.id
_entity.type
_entity.pdbx_description
1 polymer ?
#
loop_
_entity_poly.entity_id
_entity_poly.type
_entity_poly.pdbx_seq_one_letter_code
_entity_poly.pdbx_strand_id
1 'polypeptide(L)'
;MTKKKPVKVYGKVKHSLDVNRGGRRTKAGRSAATVRRVKMYNNRPKRDRKGKVLNHELQSKELPSTRIQPDQRYFGNSRVIDQKQLQIFREALHSRISCSYNVISKDTKLPVSLLNDHQKGWEHNGMTASKMVFDASQTKYSDCGSTAQNRKRRNRGAKRRRPGGKSR
;
A
#
# COMPACT_ATOMS: atom_id res chain seq x y z
N MET A 1 -6.41 25.68 24.07
CA MET A 1 -7.42 25.32 23.04
C MET A 1 -8.77 26.00 23.29
N THR A 2 -9.02 27.20 22.76
CA THR A 2 -10.40 27.71 22.69
C THR A 2 -11.12 26.92 21.59
N LYS A 3 -11.83 25.84 21.97
CA LYS A 3 -12.72 25.11 21.06
C LYS A 3 -13.66 26.15 20.45
N LYS A 4 -13.53 26.43 19.14
CA LYS A 4 -14.48 27.30 18.45
C LYS A 4 -15.84 26.67 18.65
N LYS A 5 -16.75 27.41 19.30
CA LYS A 5 -18.13 26.98 19.52
C LYS A 5 -18.68 26.55 18.15
N PRO A 6 -19.30 25.36 18.02
CA PRO A 6 -19.93 24.98 16.77
C PRO A 6 -20.92 26.08 16.41
N VAL A 7 -20.80 26.64 15.21
CA VAL A 7 -21.73 27.66 14.75
C VAL A 7 -23.10 26.99 14.70
N LYS A 8 -23.97 27.36 15.64
CA LYS A 8 -25.35 26.91 15.72
C LYS A 8 -26.08 27.39 14.46
N VAL A 9 -26.35 26.44 13.56
CA VAL A 9 -26.98 26.67 12.24
C VAL A 9 -28.50 26.72 12.44
N TYR A 10 -29.01 27.88 12.84
CA TYR A 10 -30.45 28.16 12.86
C TYR A 10 -30.65 29.53 12.21
N GLY A 11 -31.24 29.57 11.01
CA GLY A 11 -31.52 30.81 10.29
C GLY A 11 -31.86 30.62 8.82
N LYS A 12 -32.64 31.54 8.27
CA LYS A 12 -32.96 31.62 6.83
C LYS A 12 -31.67 31.88 6.03
N VAL A 13 -31.58 31.30 4.83
CA VAL A 13 -30.43 31.45 3.91
C VAL A 13 -30.25 32.92 3.54
N LYS A 14 -29.07 33.49 3.79
CA LYS A 14 -28.82 34.92 3.51
C LYS A 14 -28.20 35.19 2.13
N HIS A 15 -27.39 34.27 1.62
CA HIS A 15 -26.67 34.45 0.34
C HIS A 15 -26.29 33.11 -0.32
N SER A 16 -25.79 33.15 -1.56
CA SER A 16 -25.51 31.96 -2.38
C SER A 16 -24.44 31.01 -1.82
N LEU A 17 -23.51 31.50 -0.98
CA LEU A 17 -22.44 30.72 -0.32
C LEU A 17 -22.73 30.37 1.15
N ASP A 18 -23.99 30.40 1.57
CA ASP A 18 -24.38 30.07 2.93
C ASP A 18 -24.41 28.55 3.14
N VAL A 19 -23.85 28.09 4.26
CA VAL A 19 -23.79 26.66 4.62
C VAL A 19 -25.16 26.18 5.13
N ASN A 20 -26.04 27.09 5.53
CA ASN A 20 -27.36 26.82 6.10
C ASN A 20 -28.44 26.59 5.03
N ARG A 21 -28.05 26.32 3.77
CA ARG A 21 -28.97 26.13 2.65
C ARG A 21 -29.62 24.75 2.69
N GLY A 22 -30.94 24.70 2.81
CA GLY A 22 -31.71 23.45 2.79
C GLY A 22 -31.51 22.67 1.50
N GLY A 23 -31.42 21.34 1.60
CA GLY A 23 -31.16 20.42 0.48
C GLY A 23 -32.33 20.25 -0.50
N ARG A 24 -33.34 21.12 -0.49
CA ARG A 24 -34.59 20.93 -1.24
C ARG A 24 -34.67 21.87 -2.43
N ARG A 25 -34.43 21.31 -3.63
CA ARG A 25 -35.08 21.57 -4.94
C ARG A 25 -35.45 23.02 -5.35
N THR A 26 -34.90 24.08 -4.78
CA THR A 26 -35.07 25.44 -5.32
C THR A 26 -34.16 25.61 -6.54
N LYS A 27 -34.78 25.61 -7.72
CA LYS A 27 -34.26 25.47 -9.10
C LYS A 27 -33.17 26.47 -9.58
N ALA A 28 -32.41 27.13 -8.72
CA ALA A 28 -31.43 28.13 -9.19
C ALA A 28 -30.18 28.31 -8.31
N GLY A 29 -29.79 27.36 -7.45
CA GLY A 29 -28.57 27.55 -6.65
C GLY A 29 -27.89 26.30 -6.10
N ARG A 30 -26.67 26.52 -5.60
CA ARG A 30 -25.79 25.48 -5.03
C ARG A 30 -26.44 24.84 -3.79
N SER A 31 -26.32 23.52 -3.64
CA SER A 31 -26.68 22.80 -2.40
C SER A 31 -25.68 23.11 -1.27
N ALA A 32 -26.05 22.88 0.00
CA ALA A 32 -25.12 23.05 1.13
C ALA A 32 -23.85 22.21 0.99
N ALA A 33 -23.95 20.98 0.48
CA ALA A 33 -22.78 20.14 0.19
C ALA A 33 -21.86 20.78 -0.87
N THR A 34 -22.44 21.31 -1.95
CA THR A 34 -21.69 22.04 -2.97
C THR A 34 -21.04 23.29 -2.41
N VAL A 35 -21.71 24.04 -1.53
CA VAL A 35 -21.14 25.21 -0.86
C VAL A 35 -19.94 24.83 0.01
N ARG A 36 -20.03 23.74 0.79
CA ARG A 36 -18.89 23.25 1.59
C ARG A 36 -17.70 22.86 0.71
N ARG A 37 -17.95 22.16 -0.41
CA ARG A 37 -16.91 21.82 -1.40
C ARG A 37 -16.27 23.06 -2.03
N VAL A 38 -17.06 24.06 -2.43
CA VAL A 38 -16.52 25.31 -2.99
C VAL A 38 -15.69 26.07 -1.96
N LYS A 39 -16.11 26.09 -0.69
CA LYS A 39 -15.32 26.71 0.39
C LYS A 39 -13.99 26.00 0.60
N MET A 40 -13.92 24.68 0.42
CA MET A 40 -12.68 23.91 0.49
C MET A 40 -11.63 24.36 -0.55
N TYR A 41 -12.03 24.80 -1.74
CA TYR A 41 -11.06 25.36 -2.71
C TYR A 41 -10.49 26.72 -2.27
N ASN A 42 -11.17 27.44 -1.37
CA ASN A 42 -10.78 28.77 -0.90
C ASN A 42 -10.01 28.73 0.44
N ASN A 43 -9.14 27.73 0.63
CA ASN A 43 -8.39 27.53 1.86
C ASN A 43 -7.17 28.46 1.95
N ARG A 44 -7.36 29.67 2.50
CA ARG A 44 -6.28 30.64 2.76
C ARG A 44 -6.17 30.99 4.26
N PRO A 45 -4.97 31.31 4.78
CA PRO A 45 -4.82 31.73 6.17
C PRO A 45 -5.54 33.06 6.42
N LYS A 46 -6.36 33.11 7.48
CA LYS A 46 -6.93 34.38 7.93
C LYS A 46 -5.88 35.16 8.72
N ARG A 47 -5.66 36.42 8.33
CA ARG A 47 -4.64 37.30 8.91
C ARG A 47 -5.28 38.53 9.54
N ASP A 48 -4.60 39.08 10.53
CA ASP A 48 -4.88 40.40 11.09
C ASP A 48 -4.31 41.51 10.18
N ARG A 49 -4.69 42.77 10.39
CA ARG A 49 -4.19 43.94 9.64
C ARG A 49 -2.66 44.05 9.68
N LYS A 50 -2.04 43.61 10.78
CA LYS A 50 -0.57 43.55 10.95
C LYS A 50 0.08 42.35 10.25
N GLY A 51 -0.67 41.54 9.50
CA GLY A 51 -0.17 40.39 8.75
C GLY A 51 -0.02 39.08 9.55
N LYS A 52 -0.26 39.09 10.87
CA LYS A 52 -0.17 37.90 11.72
C LYS A 52 -1.29 36.90 11.40
N VAL A 53 -0.94 35.61 11.27
CA VAL A 53 -1.91 34.53 10.95
C VAL A 53 -2.73 34.19 12.19
N LEU A 54 -4.03 34.50 12.15
CA LEU A 54 -4.98 34.19 13.22
C LEU A 54 -5.37 32.72 13.21
N ASN A 55 -5.76 32.19 12.04
CA ASN A 55 -6.28 30.83 11.92
C ASN A 55 -6.01 30.24 10.53
N HIS A 56 -5.78 28.93 10.49
CA HIS A 56 -5.72 28.13 9.26
C HIS A 56 -6.34 26.76 9.56
N GLU A 57 -7.19 26.24 8.67
CA GLU A 57 -8.03 25.07 8.96
C GLU A 57 -7.22 23.78 9.16
N LEU A 58 -6.23 23.53 8.31
CA LEU A 58 -5.42 22.30 8.31
C LEU A 58 -3.98 22.50 8.84
N GLN A 59 -3.66 23.69 9.36
CA GLN A 59 -2.29 24.04 9.79
C GLN A 59 -2.32 24.54 11.23
N SER A 60 -2.59 23.61 12.15
CA SER A 60 -2.48 23.84 13.59
C SER A 60 -1.01 23.87 14.01
N LYS A 61 -0.66 24.74 14.96
CA LYS A 61 0.70 24.82 15.53
C LYS A 61 0.87 23.94 16.77
N GLU A 62 -0.24 23.50 17.35
CA GLU A 62 -0.25 22.63 18.52
C GLU A 62 0.19 21.23 18.10
N LEU A 63 1.21 20.70 18.78
CA LEU A 63 1.69 19.34 18.58
C LEU A 63 0.75 18.35 19.30
N PRO A 64 0.13 17.39 18.59
CA PRO A 64 -0.66 16.35 19.25
C PRO A 64 0.25 15.38 20.00
N SER A 65 -0.29 14.73 21.04
CA SER A 65 0.39 13.60 21.68
C SER A 65 0.52 12.44 20.69
N THR A 66 1.74 11.97 20.46
CA THR A 66 2.08 10.92 19.47
C THR A 66 2.14 9.51 20.06
N ARG A 67 2.00 9.37 21.39
CA ARG A 67 2.11 8.07 22.04
C ARG A 67 0.88 7.23 21.75
N ILE A 68 1.11 6.02 21.24
CA ILE A 68 0.09 4.99 21.06
C ILE A 68 -0.09 4.26 22.40
N GLN A 69 -1.33 4.03 22.81
CA GLN A 69 -1.64 3.28 24.02
C GLN A 69 -1.26 1.81 23.83
N PRO A 70 -0.64 1.12 24.80
CA PRO A 70 -0.40 -0.31 24.67
C PRO A 70 -1.74 -1.08 24.69
N ASP A 71 -2.00 -1.87 23.65
CA ASP A 71 -3.18 -2.73 23.54
C ASP A 71 -2.77 -4.10 22.99
N GLN A 72 -3.27 -5.18 23.59
CA GLN A 72 -3.03 -6.56 23.14
C GLN A 72 -3.62 -6.81 21.75
N ARG A 73 -4.67 -6.07 21.36
CA ARG A 73 -5.33 -6.22 20.05
C ARG A 73 -4.42 -5.93 18.86
N TYR A 74 -3.36 -5.13 19.05
CA TYR A 74 -2.39 -4.84 17.98
C TYR A 74 -1.60 -6.07 17.54
N PHE A 75 -1.47 -7.07 18.40
CA PHE A 75 -0.70 -8.27 18.13
C PHE A 75 -1.57 -9.47 17.75
N GLY A 76 -2.90 -9.31 17.75
CA GLY A 76 -3.83 -10.32 17.28
C GLY A 76 -3.88 -10.40 15.75
N ASN A 77 -4.15 -11.59 15.22
CA ASN A 77 -4.31 -11.80 13.79
C ASN A 77 -5.47 -10.94 13.25
N SER A 78 -5.19 -10.00 12.35
CA SER A 78 -6.19 -9.04 11.85
C SER A 78 -7.03 -9.55 10.67
N ARG A 79 -6.49 -10.46 9.85
CA ARG A 79 -7.18 -11.08 8.71
C ARG A 79 -6.84 -12.56 8.67
N VAL A 80 -7.81 -13.42 8.93
CA VAL A 80 -7.67 -14.88 8.95
C VAL A 80 -8.61 -15.49 7.91
N ILE A 81 -8.14 -16.53 7.23
CA ILE A 81 -8.92 -17.30 6.27
C ILE A 81 -8.72 -18.77 6.61
N ASP A 82 -9.81 -19.54 6.61
CA ASP A 82 -9.74 -20.97 6.80
C ASP A 82 -9.20 -21.67 5.55
N GLN A 83 -8.41 -22.73 5.73
CA GLN A 83 -7.79 -23.45 4.60
C GLN A 83 -8.82 -23.97 3.58
N LYS A 84 -9.99 -24.43 4.04
CA LYS A 84 -11.08 -24.89 3.17
C LYS A 84 -11.65 -23.75 2.32
N GLN A 85 -11.84 -22.58 2.93
CA GLN A 85 -12.30 -21.39 2.22
C GLN A 85 -11.25 -20.87 1.26
N LEU A 86 -9.97 -20.97 1.62
CA LEU A 86 -8.85 -20.61 0.75
C LEU A 86 -8.85 -21.47 -0.52
N GLN A 87 -9.07 -22.78 -0.40
CA GLN A 87 -9.12 -23.68 -1.55
C GLN A 87 -10.28 -23.30 -2.51
N ILE A 88 -11.48 -23.13 -1.97
CA ILE A 88 -12.66 -22.69 -2.74
C ILE A 88 -12.40 -21.34 -3.43
N PHE A 89 -11.75 -20.42 -2.72
CA PHE A 89 -11.40 -19.11 -3.24
C PHE A 89 -10.42 -19.20 -4.41
N ARG A 90 -9.39 -20.06 -4.32
CA ARG A 90 -8.43 -20.28 -5.41
C ARG A 90 -9.14 -20.80 -6.66
N GLU A 91 -10.00 -21.80 -6.52
CA GLU A 91 -10.75 -22.38 -7.64
C GLU A 91 -11.70 -21.36 -8.30
N ALA A 92 -12.45 -20.61 -7.48
CA ALA A 92 -13.35 -19.56 -7.95
C ALA A 92 -12.62 -18.39 -8.63
N LEU A 93 -11.40 -18.07 -8.20
CA LEU A 93 -10.59 -17.04 -8.84
C LEU A 93 -9.91 -17.54 -10.12
N HIS A 94 -9.31 -18.73 -10.14
CA HIS A 94 -8.67 -19.27 -11.34
C HIS A 94 -9.63 -19.37 -12.52
N SER A 95 -10.87 -19.80 -12.28
CA SER A 95 -11.91 -19.84 -13.32
C SER A 95 -12.33 -18.46 -13.84
N ARG A 96 -12.24 -17.41 -13.01
CA ARG A 96 -12.63 -16.05 -13.39
C ARG A 96 -11.50 -15.23 -13.99
N ILE A 97 -10.26 -15.47 -13.57
CA ILE A 97 -9.04 -14.80 -14.05
C ILE A 97 -8.74 -15.17 -15.51
N SER A 98 -9.04 -16.41 -15.93
CA SER A 98 -8.81 -16.84 -17.32
C SER A 98 -9.68 -16.09 -18.34
N CYS A 99 -10.77 -15.46 -17.90
CA CYS A 99 -11.67 -14.71 -18.77
C CYS A 99 -11.25 -13.23 -18.84
N SER A 100 -10.72 -12.79 -19.99
CA SER A 100 -10.19 -11.44 -20.21
C SER A 100 -11.20 -10.28 -20.03
N TYR A 101 -12.51 -10.55 -19.98
CA TYR A 101 -13.56 -9.53 -19.86
C TYR A 101 -14.10 -9.36 -18.44
N ASN A 102 -13.66 -10.19 -17.49
CA ASN A 102 -14.13 -10.11 -16.11
C ASN A 102 -13.32 -9.09 -15.32
N VAL A 103 -13.99 -8.09 -14.73
CA VAL A 103 -13.38 -7.08 -13.84
C VAL A 103 -13.73 -7.39 -12.39
N ILE A 104 -12.73 -7.38 -11.51
CA ILE A 104 -12.93 -7.53 -10.07
C ILE A 104 -13.16 -6.13 -9.48
N SER A 105 -14.33 -5.91 -8.84
CA SER A 105 -14.72 -4.57 -8.35
C SER A 105 -14.32 -4.26 -6.90
N LYS A 106 -13.81 -5.23 -6.13
CA LYS A 106 -13.55 -5.11 -4.68
C LYS A 106 -12.17 -5.64 -4.26
N ASP A 107 -11.14 -5.25 -5.00
CA ASP A 107 -9.79 -5.81 -4.88
C ASP A 107 -9.16 -5.58 -3.50
N THR A 108 -9.44 -4.44 -2.85
CA THR A 108 -8.84 -4.06 -1.55
C THR A 108 -9.26 -4.95 -0.38
N LYS A 109 -10.35 -5.69 -0.52
CA LYS A 109 -10.87 -6.62 0.49
C LYS A 109 -10.49 -8.07 0.20
N LEU A 110 -10.03 -8.38 -1.01
CA LEU A 110 -9.68 -9.73 -1.41
C LEU A 110 -8.19 -9.98 -1.14
N PRO A 111 -7.84 -11.09 -0.46
CA PRO A 111 -6.46 -11.45 -0.18
C PRO A 111 -5.82 -12.11 -1.41
N VAL A 112 -5.68 -11.35 -2.50
CA VAL A 112 -5.16 -11.82 -3.79
C VAL A 112 -3.69 -12.26 -3.73
N SER A 113 -2.95 -11.82 -2.71
CA SER A 113 -1.56 -12.25 -2.47
C SER A 113 -1.42 -13.75 -2.25
N LEU A 114 -2.47 -14.42 -1.76
CA LEU A 114 -2.45 -15.85 -1.46
C LEU A 114 -2.61 -16.74 -2.70
N LEU A 115 -2.78 -16.17 -3.90
CA LEU A 115 -2.88 -16.94 -5.14
C LEU A 115 -1.52 -17.49 -5.59
N ASN A 116 -0.45 -16.75 -5.31
CA ASN A 116 0.91 -17.00 -5.81
C ASN A 116 1.81 -17.66 -4.76
N ASP A 117 1.30 -18.65 -4.02
CA ASP A 117 2.22 -19.49 -3.25
C ASP A 117 3.25 -20.09 -4.21
N HIS A 118 4.52 -19.84 -3.92
CA HIS A 118 5.65 -20.08 -4.81
C HIS A 118 5.86 -21.58 -5.04
N GLN A 119 4.99 -22.23 -5.80
CA GLN A 119 5.27 -23.51 -6.43
C GLN A 119 6.12 -23.27 -7.66
N LYS A 120 7.40 -23.06 -7.40
CA LYS A 120 8.53 -23.47 -8.22
C LYS A 120 9.77 -23.00 -7.48
N GLY A 121 10.34 -23.91 -6.69
CA GLY A 121 11.75 -23.77 -6.34
C GLY A 121 12.51 -23.54 -7.64
N TRP A 122 13.33 -22.50 -7.67
CA TRP A 122 14.19 -22.23 -8.81
C TRP A 122 15.16 -23.41 -8.94
N GLU A 123 14.83 -24.38 -9.78
CA GLU A 123 15.71 -25.47 -10.13
C GLU A 123 16.68 -24.95 -11.19
N HIS A 124 17.90 -24.66 -10.77
CA HIS A 124 19.00 -24.37 -11.69
C HIS A 124 20.05 -25.47 -11.53
N ASN A 125 20.28 -26.24 -12.60
CA ASN A 125 21.19 -27.39 -12.62
C ASN A 125 20.90 -28.44 -11.52
N GLY A 126 19.63 -28.80 -11.30
CA GLY A 126 19.25 -29.89 -10.39
C GLY A 126 19.52 -29.65 -8.90
N MET A 127 19.82 -28.41 -8.51
CA MET A 127 19.94 -28.01 -7.10
C MET A 127 18.77 -27.10 -6.73
N THR A 128 18.03 -27.50 -5.70
CA THR A 128 17.00 -26.64 -5.10
C THR A 128 17.65 -25.60 -4.19
N ALA A 129 17.00 -24.44 -4.04
CA ALA A 129 17.49 -23.36 -3.18
C ALA A 129 17.80 -23.82 -1.75
N SER A 130 16.97 -24.72 -1.19
CA SER A 130 17.15 -25.32 0.13
C SER A 130 18.46 -26.11 0.23
N LYS A 131 18.80 -26.88 -0.81
CA LYS A 131 20.04 -27.65 -0.87
C LYS A 131 21.27 -26.77 -0.99
N MET A 132 21.18 -25.66 -1.74
CA MET A 132 22.27 -24.68 -1.82
C MET A 132 22.55 -23.98 -0.49
N VAL A 133 21.50 -23.63 0.27
CA VAL A 133 21.63 -22.97 1.59
C VAL A 133 22.20 -23.93 2.62
N PHE A 134 21.79 -25.20 2.60
CA PHE A 134 22.32 -26.24 3.48
C PHE A 134 23.78 -26.57 3.20
N ASP A 135 24.17 -26.70 1.93
CA ASP A 135 25.57 -26.90 1.54
C ASP A 135 26.45 -25.71 1.97
N ALA A 136 25.93 -24.48 1.89
CA ALA A 136 26.63 -23.27 2.31
C ALA A 136 26.77 -23.16 3.83
N SER A 137 25.79 -23.63 4.61
CA SER A 137 25.88 -23.61 6.08
C SER A 137 26.85 -24.65 6.63
N GLN A 138 27.05 -25.75 5.92
CA GLN A 138 28.04 -26.76 6.29
C GLN A 138 29.48 -26.37 5.96
N THR A 139 29.68 -25.49 4.96
CA THR A 139 31.03 -25.01 4.66
C THR A 139 31.52 -24.06 5.74
N LYS A 140 32.66 -24.41 6.37
CA LYS A 140 33.30 -23.57 7.38
C LYS A 140 33.83 -22.29 6.73
N TYR A 141 33.71 -21.15 7.43
CA TYR A 141 34.12 -19.83 6.93
C TYR A 141 35.63 -19.75 6.60
N SER A 142 36.45 -20.62 7.18
CA SER A 142 37.88 -20.79 6.85
C SER A 142 38.14 -21.23 5.40
N ASP A 143 37.15 -21.87 4.77
CA ASP A 143 37.29 -22.55 3.49
C ASP A 143 36.84 -21.66 2.32
N CYS A 144 36.27 -20.48 2.59
CA CYS A 144 35.70 -19.58 1.57
C CYS A 144 36.59 -18.38 1.21
N GLY A 145 37.84 -18.32 1.66
CA GLY A 145 38.73 -17.19 1.32
C GLY A 145 40.16 -17.21 1.84
N SER A 146 40.66 -18.32 2.39
CA SER A 146 42.05 -18.38 2.85
C SER A 146 43.02 -18.76 1.72
N THR A 147 44.24 -18.22 1.78
CA THR A 147 45.34 -18.39 0.82
C THR A 147 45.81 -19.85 0.68
N ALA A 148 45.36 -20.76 1.55
CA ALA A 148 45.60 -22.19 1.47
C ALA A 148 44.41 -22.88 0.77
N GLN A 149 44.45 -22.92 -0.56
CA GLN A 149 43.40 -23.53 -1.37
C GLN A 149 43.43 -25.06 -1.29
N ASN A 150 42.51 -25.65 -0.52
CA ASN A 150 42.19 -27.09 -0.59
C ASN A 150 40.79 -27.37 -1.17
N ARG A 151 40.28 -26.48 -2.04
CA ARG A 151 39.05 -26.75 -2.81
C ARG A 151 39.42 -27.08 -4.25
N LYS A 152 39.37 -28.36 -4.63
CA LYS A 152 39.45 -28.77 -6.05
C LYS A 152 38.42 -27.95 -6.84
N ARG A 153 38.87 -27.21 -7.85
CA ARG A 153 38.02 -26.38 -8.73
C ARG A 153 36.77 -27.16 -9.12
N ARG A 154 35.58 -26.60 -8.86
CA ARG A 154 34.33 -27.16 -9.42
C ARG A 154 34.47 -27.18 -10.94
N ASN A 155 34.34 -28.36 -11.56
CA ASN A 155 34.31 -28.50 -13.02
C ASN A 155 33.00 -27.93 -13.57
N ARG A 156 32.87 -26.60 -13.57
CA ARG A 156 31.83 -25.90 -14.32
C ARG A 156 32.35 -25.80 -15.74
N GLY A 157 32.04 -26.79 -16.58
CA GLY A 157 32.37 -26.78 -17.99
C GLY A 157 31.83 -25.51 -18.65
N ALA A 158 32.68 -24.50 -18.80
CA ALA A 158 32.33 -23.30 -19.54
C ALA A 158 32.27 -23.67 -21.02
N LYS A 159 31.06 -23.90 -21.55
CA LYS A 159 30.88 -23.95 -23.01
C LYS A 159 31.21 -22.56 -23.56
N ARG A 160 32.45 -22.38 -24.01
CA ARG A 160 32.86 -21.21 -24.79
C ARG A 160 31.95 -21.16 -26.02
N ARG A 161 31.07 -20.15 -26.11
CA ARG A 161 30.37 -19.83 -27.36
C ARG A 161 31.47 -19.51 -28.38
N ARG A 162 31.59 -20.33 -29.42
CA ARG A 162 32.53 -20.08 -30.52
C ARG A 162 32.19 -18.72 -31.14
N PRO A 163 33.13 -17.77 -31.25
CA PRO A 163 32.89 -16.57 -32.06
C PRO A 163 32.75 -17.01 -33.52
N GLY A 164 31.67 -16.55 -34.19
CA GLY A 164 31.39 -16.84 -35.58
C GLY A 164 32.55 -16.41 -36.48
N GLY A 165 33.02 -17.31 -37.33
CA GLY A 165 33.95 -17.00 -38.39
C GLY A 165 33.30 -16.08 -39.41
N LYS A 166 33.95 -14.97 -39.72
CA LYS A 166 33.63 -14.17 -40.92
C LYS A 166 34.11 -14.98 -42.13
N SER A 167 33.19 -15.38 -43.01
CA SER A 167 33.51 -15.80 -44.36
C SER A 167 33.98 -14.58 -45.16
N ARG A 168 35.06 -14.76 -45.92
CA ARG A 168 35.39 -13.91 -47.07
C ARG A 168 34.41 -14.21 -48.20
#